data_AF-A0A4S8I2D7-F1
#
_entry.id   AF-A0A4S8I2D7-F1
#
_cell.length_a   1.000
_cell.length_b   1.000
_cell.length_c   1.000
_cell.angle_alpha   90.00
_cell.angle_beta   90.00
_cell.angle_gamma   90.00
#
_symmetry.space_group_name_H-M   'P 1'
#
loop_
_entity.id
_entity.type
_entity.pdbx_description
1 polymer ?
#
loop_
_entity_poly.entity_id
_entity_poly.type
_entity_poly.pdbx_seq_one_letter_code
_entity_poly.pdbx_strand_id
1 'polypeptide(L)' 'MSRRGTAEEKTAKSDPIYRNRLVNMLVNRILKHGKKSLAYQIIYRAMKKIQQNNSKYLDFFRTGFPILAGKGGKRILNLK' A
#
# COMPACT_ATOMS: atom_id res chain seq x y z
N MET A 1 -3.21 -9.69 -32.23
CA MET A 1 -2.42 -10.87 -31.80
C MET A 1 -1.57 -11.27 -32.98
N SER A 2 -0.27 -11.51 -32.77
CA SER A 2 0.66 -11.67 -33.87
C SER A 2 1.46 -12.97 -33.77
N ARG A 3 1.75 -13.57 -34.93
CA ARG A 3 2.66 -14.72 -35.07
C ARG A 3 4.12 -14.33 -35.39
N ARG A 4 4.45 -13.08 -35.74
CA ARG A 4 5.85 -12.64 -35.99
C ARG A 4 6.16 -11.16 -35.70
N GLY A 5 5.24 -10.40 -35.10
CA GLY A 5 5.43 -8.99 -34.76
C GLY A 5 5.32 -8.76 -33.26
N THR A 6 6.33 -8.11 -32.67
CA THR A 6 6.29 -7.61 -31.29
C THR A 6 5.20 -6.54 -31.19
N ALA A 7 4.28 -6.72 -30.24
CA ALA A 7 3.26 -5.71 -29.97
C ALA A 7 3.91 -4.53 -29.25
N GLU A 8 3.53 -3.31 -29.63
CA GLU A 8 3.98 -2.10 -28.94
C GLU A 8 3.51 -2.12 -27.48
N GLU A 9 4.42 -1.80 -26.56
CA GLU A 9 4.07 -1.66 -25.16
C GLU A 9 3.18 -0.44 -24.95
N LYS A 10 1.97 -0.69 -24.44
CA LYS A 10 1.08 0.39 -24.04
C LYS A 10 1.61 1.02 -22.76
N THR A 11 1.96 2.31 -22.84
CA THR A 11 2.30 3.10 -21.66
C THR A 11 1.06 3.26 -20.78
N ALA A 12 1.09 2.66 -19.59
CA ALA A 12 0.02 2.82 -18.63
C ALA A 12 0.10 4.24 -18.04
N LYS A 13 -1.02 4.97 -18.11
CA LYS A 13 -1.15 6.29 -17.48
C LYS A 13 -0.91 6.18 -15.97
N SER A 14 -0.49 7.28 -15.34
CA SER A 14 -0.38 7.32 -13.88
C SER A 14 -1.74 7.44 -13.22
N ASP A 15 -1.87 6.90 -12.01
CA ASP A 15 -3.04 7.04 -11.15
C ASP A 15 -3.34 8.52 -10.85
N PRO A 16 -4.61 8.98 -10.83
CA PRO A 16 -4.93 10.38 -10.61
C PRO A 16 -4.61 10.88 -9.19
N ILE A 17 -4.61 10.00 -8.18
CA ILE A 17 -4.43 10.38 -6.76
C ILE A 17 -2.98 10.20 -6.34
N TYR A 18 -2.43 9.00 -6.54
CA TYR A 18 -1.07 8.66 -6.12
C TYR A 18 -0.02 8.97 -7.18
N ARG A 19 -0.42 9.39 -8.38
CA ARG A 19 0.47 9.65 -9.54
C ARG A 19 1.43 8.50 -9.84
N ASN A 20 1.05 7.28 -9.45
CA ASN A 20 1.89 6.10 -9.52
C ASN A 20 1.38 5.15 -10.62
N ARG A 21 2.28 4.71 -11.51
CA ARG A 21 1.98 3.75 -12.58
C ARG A 21 1.63 2.36 -12.03
N LEU A 22 2.25 1.92 -10.93
CA LEU A 22 1.98 0.62 -10.30
C LEU A 22 0.55 0.53 -9.78
N VAL A 23 0.07 1.58 -9.11
CA VAL A 23 -1.30 1.63 -8.59
C VAL A 23 -2.30 1.57 -9.75
N ASN A 24 -2.05 2.30 -10.84
CA ASN A 24 -2.92 2.24 -12.01
C ASN A 24 -2.92 0.84 -12.68
N MET A 25 -1.77 0.16 -12.75
CA MET A 25 -1.71 -1.22 -13.24
C MET A 25 -2.51 -2.17 -12.35
N LEU A 26 -2.45 -2.00 -11.03
CA LEU A 26 -3.24 -2.80 -10.08
C LEU A 26 -4.75 -2.57 -10.27
N VAL A 27 -5.18 -1.31 -10.40
CA VAL A 27 -6.57 -0.94 -10.70
C VAL A 27 -7.04 -1.62 -11.98
N ASN A 28 -6.26 -1.55 -13.06
CA ASN A 28 -6.63 -2.15 -14.34
C ASN A 28 -6.73 -3.68 -14.29
N ARG A 29 -5.99 -4.35 -13.38
CA ARG A 29 -6.08 -5.81 -13.17
C ARG A 29 -7.32 -6.22 -12.37
N ILE A 30 -7.71 -5.42 -11.37
CA ILE A 30 -8.88 -5.69 -10.52
C ILE A 30 -10.19 -5.24 -11.20
N LEU A 31 -10.09 -4.36 -12.19
CA LEU A 31 -11.21 -3.85 -12.96
C LEU A 31 -12.02 -4.98 -13.60
N LYS A 32 -13.24 -5.19 -13.10
CA LYS A 32 -14.23 -6.10 -13.71
C LYS A 32 -15.35 -5.29 -14.34
N HIS A 33 -15.84 -5.75 -15.50
CA HIS A 33 -16.96 -5.15 -16.23
C HIS A 33 -16.79 -3.66 -16.56
N GLY A 34 -15.55 -3.17 -16.69
CA GLY A 34 -15.26 -1.77 -16.99
C GLY A 34 -15.58 -0.77 -15.86
N LYS A 35 -15.98 -1.23 -14.67
CA LYS A 35 -16.37 -0.38 -13.55
C LYS A 35 -15.18 0.27 -12.83
N LYS A 36 -14.59 1.30 -13.43
CA LYS A 36 -13.36 1.95 -12.92
C LYS A 36 -13.54 2.60 -11.56
N SER A 37 -14.63 3.33 -11.37
CA SER A 37 -14.93 3.99 -10.08
C SER A 37 -14.95 2.99 -8.91
N LEU A 38 -15.60 1.83 -9.11
CA LEU A 38 -15.69 0.79 -8.09
C LEU A 38 -14.33 0.13 -7.80
N ALA A 39 -13.50 -0.10 -8.82
CA ALA A 39 -12.14 -0.61 -8.63
C ALA A 39 -11.28 0.36 -7.79
N TYR A 40 -11.34 1.66 -8.09
CA TYR A 40 -10.65 2.69 -7.28
C TYR A 40 -11.13 2.71 -5.83
N GLN A 41 -12.45 2.66 -5.61
CA GLN A 41 -13.01 2.64 -4.26
C GLN A 41 -12.50 1.46 -3.43
N ILE A 42 -12.44 0.25 -4.02
CA ILE A 42 -11.95 -0.95 -3.33
C ILE A 42 -10.49 -0.79 -2.94
N ILE A 43 -9.64 -0.35 -3.87
CA ILE A 43 -8.20 -0.21 -3.63
C ILE A 43 -7.92 0.83 -2.56
N TYR A 44 -8.52 2.02 -2.64
CA TYR A 44 -8.27 3.06 -1.65
C TYR A 44 -8.81 2.70 -0.27
N ARG A 45 -9.96 2.01 -0.19
CA ARG A 45 -10.46 1.46 1.07
C ARG A 45 -9.50 0.41 1.66
N ALA A 46 -8.95 -0.47 0.82
CA ALA A 46 -7.97 -1.47 1.26
C ALA A 46 -6.68 -0.82 1.77
N MET A 47 -6.13 0.15 1.03
CA MET A 47 -4.93 0.89 1.44
C MET A 47 -5.13 1.62 2.77
N LYS A 48 -6.30 2.24 2.98
CA LYS A 48 -6.64 2.88 4.26
C LYS A 48 -6.66 1.89 5.42
N LYS A 49 -7.24 0.69 5.22
CA LYS A 49 -7.25 -0.37 6.25
C LYS A 49 -5.84 -0.85 6.59
N ILE A 50 -4.98 -1.04 5.59
CA ILE A 50 -3.58 -1.45 5.79
C ILE A 50 -2.83 -0.38 6.60
N GLN A 51 -3.02 0.89 6.26
CA GLN A 51 -2.40 2.00 7.00
C GLN A 51 -2.82 2.02 8.47
N GLN A 52 -4.12 1.84 8.74
CA GLN A 52 -4.66 1.79 10.11
C GLN A 52 -4.16 0.59 10.92
N ASN A 53 -3.93 -0.55 10.28
CA ASN A 53 -3.37 -1.71 10.97
C ASN A 53 -1.88 -1.50 11.26
N ASN A 54 -1.11 -0.99 10.30
CA ASN A 54 0.30 -0.67 10.50
C ASN A 54 0.53 0.35 11.61
N SER A 55 -0.30 1.39 11.70
CA SER A 55 -0.21 2.35 12.81
C SER A 55 -0.44 1.67 14.15
N LYS A 56 -1.48 0.81 14.25
CA LYS A 56 -1.75 0.04 15.49
C LYS A 56 -0.60 -0.89 15.88
N TYR A 57 0.04 -1.56 14.92
CA TYR A 57 1.22 -2.39 15.21
C TYR A 57 2.39 -1.55 15.68
N LEU A 58 2.69 -0.43 15.00
CA LEU A 58 3.74 0.49 15.41
C LEU A 58 3.47 1.09 16.80
N ASP A 59 2.21 1.45 17.08
CA ASP A 59 1.78 1.95 18.39
C ASP A 59 1.91 0.86 19.46
N PHE A 60 1.58 -0.39 19.14
CA PHE A 60 1.78 -1.53 20.04
C PHE A 60 3.27 -1.75 20.36
N PHE A 61 4.16 -1.68 19.37
CA PHE A 61 5.59 -1.80 19.62
C PHE A 61 6.17 -0.59 20.37
N ARG A 62 5.68 0.62 20.10
CA ARG A 62 6.10 1.84 20.81
C ARG A 62 5.62 1.88 22.26
N THR A 63 4.38 1.46 22.53
CA THR A 63 3.75 1.61 23.84
C THR A 63 3.77 0.31 24.66
N GLY A 64 3.53 -0.84 24.04
CA GLY A 64 3.44 -2.14 24.71
C GLY A 64 4.80 -2.75 25.08
N PHE A 65 5.82 -2.61 24.21
CA PHE A 65 7.15 -3.19 24.46
C PHE A 65 7.85 -2.60 25.69
N PRO A 66 7.83 -1.26 25.91
CA PRO A 66 8.46 -0.66 27.11
C PRO A 66 7.69 -0.94 28.42
N ILE A 67 6.39 -1.21 28.35
CA ILE A 67 5.56 -1.53 29.54
C ILE A 67 5.89 -2.93 30.07
N LEU A 68 6.16 -3.88 29.17
CA LEU A 68 6.60 -5.24 29.54
C LEU A 68 8.06 -5.29 30.01
N ALA A 69 8.91 -4.40 29.49
CA ALA A 69 10.28 -4.21 29.95
C ALA A 69 10.34 -3.32 31.21
N GLY A 70 9.84 -3.83 32.35
CA GLY A 70 9.80 -3.11 33.63
C GLY A 70 11.12 -2.38 33.95
N LYS A 71 11.01 -1.06 34.24
CA LYS A 71 12.00 -0.09 34.78
C LYS A 71 13.49 -0.13 34.33
N GLY A 72 13.91 -0.99 33.41
CA GLY A 72 15.30 -1.10 32.93
C GLY A 72 15.54 -0.65 31.48
N GLY A 73 14.49 -0.52 30.67
CA GLY A 73 14.60 -0.33 29.21
C GLY A 73 14.85 1.10 28.72
N LYS A 74 14.79 2.13 29.58
CA LYS A 74 14.93 3.55 29.16
C LYS A 74 16.35 3.94 28.72
N ARG A 75 17.36 3.07 28.90
CA ARG A 75 18.75 3.33 28.49
C ARG A 75 19.07 2.96 27.04
N ILE A 76 18.24 2.16 26.37
CA ILE A 76 18.57 1.59 25.04
C ILE A 76 18.03 2.44 23.88
N LEU A 77 17.05 3.32 24.15
CA LEU A 77 16.43 4.17 23.12
C LEU A 77 17.06 5.58 23.00
N ASN A 78 18.14 5.86 23.75
CA ASN A 78 18.96 7.07 23.64
C ASN A 78 20.37 6.75 23.12
N LEU A 79 20.48 5.86 22.13
CA LEU A 79 21.61 5.86 21.23
C LEU A 79 21.11 6.32 19.87
N LYS A 80 21.71 7.44 19.48
CA LYS A 80 21.55 8.26 18.29
C LYS A 80 21.48 7.45 16.99
#